data_AF-A0A835LCJ4-F1
#
_entry.id   AF-A0A835LCJ4-F1
#
_cell.length_a   1.000
_cell.length_b   1.000
_cell.length_c   1.000
_cell.angle_alpha   90.00
_cell.angle_beta   90.00
_cell.angle_gamma   90.00
#
_symmetry.space_group_name_H-M   'P 1'
#
loop_
_entity.id
_entity.type
_entity.pdbx_description
1 polymer ?
#
loop_
_entity_poly.entity_id
_entity_poly.type
_entity_poly.pdbx_seq_one_letter_code
_entity_poly.pdbx_strand_id
1 'polypeptide(L)'
;MKDITHILCIWSKPAAGRVKLDVDGSVGQGHSGFGGIIWDEMGSNVLAYTGYNTNDSVVYQELLAIKEGLQACKMMNYAQVEVASDSLRVVQAIKRMEEPLWFCMNVLESIFHLVPAFDYVESIFHLV
;
A
#
# COMPACT_ATOMS: atom_id res chain seq x y z
N MET A 1 32.57 -14.07 0.89
CA MET A 1 31.33 -14.48 1.56
C MET A 1 30.83 -13.23 2.27
N LYS A 2 29.67 -12.66 1.89
CA LYS A 2 29.15 -11.48 2.58
C LYS A 2 28.62 -11.95 3.94
N ASP A 3 29.13 -11.39 5.02
CA ASP A 3 28.57 -11.60 6.36
C ASP A 3 27.11 -11.14 6.32
N ILE A 4 26.20 -12.09 6.59
CA ILE A 4 24.77 -11.80 6.71
C ILE A 4 24.58 -11.13 8.07
N THR A 5 24.55 -9.81 8.09
CA THR A 5 24.07 -9.05 9.26
C THR A 5 22.59 -9.37 9.42
N HIS A 6 22.22 -10.01 10.53
CA HIS A 6 20.81 -10.24 10.85
C HIS A 6 20.12 -8.89 11.10
N ILE A 7 19.17 -8.53 10.25
CA ILE A 7 18.28 -7.39 10.48
C ILE A 7 17.07 -7.92 11.26
N LEU A 8 16.89 -7.43 12.49
CA LEU A 8 15.70 -7.71 13.27
C LEU A 8 14.55 -6.85 12.74
N CYS A 9 13.64 -7.45 11.98
CA CYS A 9 12.39 -6.80 11.55
C CYS A 9 11.25 -7.24 12.48
N ILE A 10 10.71 -6.31 13.27
CA ILE A 10 9.55 -6.55 14.14
C ILE A 10 8.38 -5.79 13.55
N TRP A 11 7.37 -6.53 13.10
CA TRP A 11 6.10 -5.94 12.71
C TRP A 11 5.40 -5.36 13.95
N SER A 12 4.87 -4.14 13.83
CA SER A 12 4.09 -3.47 14.86
C SER A 12 2.62 -3.37 14.45
N LYS A 13 1.70 -3.67 15.39
CA LYS A 13 0.27 -3.44 15.19
C LYS A 13 -0.04 -1.94 15.08
N PRO A 14 -1.10 -1.54 14.34
CA PRO A 14 -1.48 -0.13 14.22
C PRO A 14 -1.88 0.49 15.55
N ALA A 15 -1.88 1.82 15.63
CA ALA A 15 -2.36 2.52 16.82
C ALA A 15 -3.87 2.29 17.05
N ALA A 16 -4.33 2.54 18.28
CA ALA A 16 -5.74 2.37 18.63
C ALA A 16 -6.64 3.23 17.74
N GLY A 17 -7.77 2.67 17.31
CA GLY A 17 -8.73 3.27 16.39
C GLY A 17 -8.33 3.25 14.92
N ARG A 18 -7.21 2.59 14.56
CA ARG A 18 -6.68 2.54 13.19
C ARG A 18 -6.63 1.13 12.63
N VAL A 19 -6.57 1.06 11.31
CA VAL A 19 -6.18 -0.15 10.58
C VAL A 19 -4.86 0.05 9.87
N LYS A 20 -4.08 -1.02 9.74
CA LYS A 20 -2.86 -1.06 8.93
C LYS A 20 -3.16 -1.78 7.62
N LEU A 21 -2.87 -1.13 6.51
CA LEU A 21 -2.98 -1.64 5.16
C LEU A 21 -1.57 -1.91 4.63
N ASP A 22 -1.11 -3.15 4.76
CA ASP A 22 0.16 -3.61 4.17
C ASP A 22 -0.10 -3.99 2.71
N VAL A 23 0.69 -3.47 1.78
CA VAL A 23 0.48 -3.65 0.33
C VAL A 23 1.74 -4.11 -0.39
N ASP A 24 1.56 -4.79 -1.51
CA ASP A 24 2.65 -5.19 -2.41
C ASP A 24 2.15 -5.30 -3.86
N GLY A 25 3.02 -4.92 -4.80
CA GLY A 25 2.83 -5.02 -6.24
C GLY A 25 3.94 -5.86 -6.90
N SER A 26 3.56 -6.89 -7.64
CA SER A 26 4.51 -7.80 -8.29
C SER A 26 4.37 -7.83 -9.81
N VAL A 27 5.50 -7.93 -10.50
CA VAL A 27 5.57 -8.18 -11.95
C VAL A 27 6.58 -9.29 -12.22
N GLY A 28 6.17 -10.26 -13.02
CA GLY A 28 6.99 -11.35 -13.52
C GLY A 28 6.89 -11.48 -15.04
N GLN A 29 7.40 -12.57 -15.60
CA GLN A 29 7.37 -12.81 -17.04
C GLN A 29 5.93 -13.03 -17.53
N GLY A 30 5.31 -11.98 -18.06
CA GLY A 30 3.95 -12.01 -18.62
C GLY A 30 2.82 -11.97 -17.58
N HIS A 31 3.15 -11.72 -16.32
CA HIS A 31 2.17 -11.67 -15.23
C HIS A 31 2.42 -10.46 -14.35
N SER A 32 1.36 -9.74 -14.02
CA SER A 32 1.41 -8.64 -13.06
C SER A 32 0.25 -8.77 -12.08
N GLY A 33 0.54 -8.57 -10.80
CA GLY A 33 -0.42 -8.70 -9.72
C GLY A 33 -0.20 -7.67 -8.64
N PHE A 34 -1.24 -7.43 -7.87
CA PHE A 34 -1.19 -6.55 -6.70
C PHE A 34 -1.97 -7.21 -5.56
N GLY A 35 -1.72 -6.78 -4.34
CA GLY A 35 -2.47 -7.27 -3.19
C GLY A 35 -2.15 -6.52 -1.92
N GLY A 36 -2.86 -6.89 -0.87
CA GLY A 36 -2.62 -6.33 0.44
C GLY A 36 -3.40 -7.02 1.53
N ILE A 37 -3.06 -6.65 2.76
CA ILE A 37 -3.56 -7.24 3.99
C ILE A 37 -3.97 -6.08 4.91
N ILE A 38 -5.18 -6.15 5.44
CA ILE A 38 -5.70 -5.20 6.42
C ILE A 38 -5.64 -5.84 7.80
N TRP A 39 -5.02 -5.14 8.73
CA TRP A 39 -4.91 -5.51 10.14
C TRP A 39 -5.64 -4.50 11.02
N ASP A 40 -6.38 -4.98 12.00
CA ASP A 40 -7.01 -4.12 13.01
C ASP A 40 -6.03 -3.70 14.12
N GLU A 41 -6.50 -2.83 15.01
CA GLU A 41 -5.76 -2.35 16.20
C GLU A 41 -5.34 -3.47 17.18
N MET A 42 -5.98 -4.63 17.12
CA MET A 42 -5.62 -5.81 17.91
C MET A 42 -4.52 -6.65 17.25
N GLY A 43 -4.14 -6.30 16.01
CA GLY A 43 -3.21 -7.05 15.19
C GLY A 43 -3.83 -8.29 14.54
N SER A 44 -5.16 -8.33 14.45
CA SER A 44 -5.88 -9.40 13.76
C SER A 44 -6.00 -9.07 12.28
N ASN A 45 -5.80 -10.07 11.41
CA ASN A 45 -6.11 -9.91 10.01
C ASN A 45 -7.63 -9.84 9.82
N VAL A 46 -8.12 -8.77 9.20
CA VAL A 46 -9.55 -8.57 8.92
C VAL A 46 -9.90 -8.77 7.45
N LEU A 47 -8.93 -8.56 6.55
CA LEU A 47 -9.09 -8.80 5.12
C LEU A 47 -7.73 -9.06 4.48
N ALA A 48 -7.69 -9.94 3.49
CA ALA A 48 -6.62 -10.02 2.51
C ALA A 48 -7.24 -9.95 1.11
N TYR A 49 -6.59 -9.26 0.19
CA TYR A 49 -7.08 -9.09 -1.18
C TYR A 49 -5.94 -9.22 -2.19
N THR A 50 -6.31 -9.58 -3.41
CA THR A 50 -5.40 -9.67 -4.55
C THR A 50 -6.14 -9.35 -5.84
N GLY A 51 -5.41 -8.91 -6.85
CA GLY A 51 -5.89 -8.72 -8.20
C GLY A 51 -4.76 -8.77 -9.21
N TYR A 52 -5.12 -8.68 -10.49
CA TYR A 52 -4.18 -8.64 -11.61
C TYR A 52 -4.52 -7.49 -12.54
N ASN A 53 -3.52 -7.00 -13.27
CA ASN A 53 -3.68 -5.97 -14.28
C ASN A 53 -2.70 -6.20 -15.43
N THR A 54 -3.05 -5.78 -16.64
CA THR A 54 -2.19 -5.99 -17.83
C THR A 54 -0.98 -5.06 -17.88
N ASN A 55 -0.92 -4.03 -17.02
CA ASN A 55 0.24 -3.14 -16.93
C ASN A 55 1.45 -3.87 -16.33
N ASP A 56 2.61 -3.77 -16.95
CA ASP A 56 3.86 -4.45 -16.56
C ASP A 56 4.79 -3.58 -15.70
N SER A 57 4.30 -2.44 -15.20
CA SER A 57 5.05 -1.62 -14.27
C SER A 57 4.79 -2.02 -12.82
N VAL A 58 5.85 -2.39 -12.10
CA VAL A 58 5.81 -2.69 -10.66
C VAL A 58 5.20 -1.52 -9.88
N VAL A 59 5.61 -0.28 -10.18
CA VAL A 59 5.10 0.92 -9.53
C VAL A 59 3.58 1.10 -9.76
N TYR A 60 3.08 0.68 -10.92
CA TYR A 60 1.65 0.71 -11.20
C TYR A 60 0.90 -0.34 -10.37
N GLN A 61 1.47 -1.54 -10.21
CA GLN A 61 0.88 -2.59 -9.37
C GLN A 61 0.85 -2.19 -7.89
N GLU A 62 1.92 -1.59 -7.38
CA GLU A 62 1.97 -1.02 -6.03
C GLU A 62 0.87 0.04 -5.80
N LEU A 63 0.70 0.95 -6.76
CA LEU A 63 -0.35 1.98 -6.67
C LEU A 63 -1.75 1.36 -6.76
N LEU A 64 -1.95 0.32 -7.57
CA LEU A 64 -3.21 -0.43 -7.59
C LEU A 64 -3.46 -1.12 -6.25
N ALA A 65 -2.43 -1.72 -5.65
CA ALA A 65 -2.51 -2.33 -4.33
C ALA A 65 -3.06 -1.32 -3.30
N ILE A 66 -2.49 -0.11 -3.27
CA ILE A 66 -2.97 0.98 -2.40
C ILE A 66 -4.40 1.40 -2.73
N LYS A 67 -4.71 1.63 -4.01
CA LYS A 67 -6.05 2.07 -4.45
C LYS A 67 -7.13 1.10 -4.00
N GLU A 68 -6.98 -0.19 -4.31
CA GLU A 68 -7.97 -1.22 -3.99
C GLU A 68 -8.06 -1.46 -2.47
N GLY A 69 -6.94 -1.39 -1.76
CA GLY A 69 -6.93 -1.48 -0.30
C GLY A 69 -7.66 -0.31 0.37
N LEU A 70 -7.46 0.92 -0.10
CA LEU A 70 -8.22 2.08 0.38
C LEU A 70 -9.71 1.94 0.04
N GLN A 71 -10.06 1.44 -1.14
CA GLN A 71 -11.47 1.17 -1.47
C GLN A 71 -12.09 0.15 -0.51
N ALA A 72 -11.36 -0.93 -0.18
CA ALA A 72 -11.81 -1.91 0.80
C ALA A 72 -11.97 -1.29 2.20
N CYS A 73 -10.98 -0.52 2.67
CA CYS A 73 -11.08 0.20 3.96
C CYS A 73 -12.32 1.10 4.02
N LYS A 74 -12.59 1.85 2.95
CA LYS A 74 -13.78 2.71 2.83
C LYS A 74 -15.06 1.89 2.90
N MET A 75 -15.16 0.77 2.17
CA MET A 75 -16.32 -0.11 2.19
C MET A 75 -16.58 -0.75 3.56
N MET A 76 -15.51 -0.98 4.33
CA MET A 76 -15.57 -1.50 5.70
C MET A 76 -15.81 -0.41 6.76
N ASN A 77 -15.99 0.85 6.35
CA ASN A 77 -16.17 2.02 7.23
C ASN A 77 -14.97 2.31 8.16
N TYR A 78 -13.75 1.97 7.75
CA TYR A 78 -12.56 2.43 8.47
C TYR A 78 -12.22 3.86 8.07
N ALA A 79 -12.15 4.76 9.05
CA ALA A 79 -11.86 6.18 8.84
C ALA A 79 -10.38 6.55 9.04
N GLN A 80 -9.59 5.67 9.66
CA GLN A 80 -8.19 5.92 10.04
C GLN A 80 -7.29 4.79 9.51
N VAL A 81 -6.46 5.08 8.51
CA VAL A 81 -5.67 4.07 7.79
C VAL A 81 -4.18 4.40 7.81
N GLU A 82 -3.36 3.45 8.25
CA GLU A 82 -1.91 3.45 8.08
C GLU A 82 -1.58 2.59 6.86
N VAL A 83 -1.13 3.20 5.76
CA VAL A 83 -0.74 2.50 4.53
C VAL A 83 0.76 2.20 4.58
N ALA A 84 1.12 0.93 4.47
CA ALA A 84 2.49 0.44 4.51
C ALA A 84 2.87 -0.20 3.17
N SER A 85 3.86 0.40 2.49
CA SER A 85 4.45 -0.12 1.25
C SER A 85 5.97 -0.14 1.40
N ASP A 86 6.62 -1.11 0.78
CA ASP A 86 8.09 -1.21 0.66
C ASP A 86 8.64 -0.49 -0.58
N SER A 87 7.76 0.14 -1.36
CA SER A 87 8.14 0.90 -2.55
C SER A 87 8.33 2.37 -2.21
N LEU A 88 9.59 2.76 -1.96
CA LEU A 88 9.96 4.15 -1.63
C LEU A 88 9.45 5.13 -2.70
N ARG A 89 9.53 4.71 -3.97
CA ARG A 89 9.09 5.50 -5.13
C ARG A 89 7.59 5.77 -5.09
N VAL A 90 6.78 4.81 -4.65
CA VAL A 90 5.33 4.96 -4.51
C VAL A 90 4.99 5.88 -3.35
N VAL A 91 5.65 5.70 -2.20
CA VAL A 91 5.49 6.57 -1.03
C VAL A 91 5.84 8.02 -1.40
N GLN A 92 6.94 8.24 -2.10
CA GLN A 92 7.37 9.58 -2.55
C GLN A 92 6.39 10.21 -3.56
N ALA A 93 5.87 9.41 -4.50
CA ALA A 93 4.88 9.88 -5.46
C ALA A 93 3.57 10.33 -4.79
N ILE A 94 3.05 9.56 -3.82
CA ILE A 94 1.85 9.92 -3.04
C ILE A 94 2.10 11.18 -2.21
N LYS A 95 3.27 11.28 -1.58
CA LYS A 95 3.68 12.48 -0.80
C LYS A 95 4.02 13.69 -1.66
N ARG A 96 3.96 13.57 -3.00
CA ARG A 96 4.33 14.63 -3.97
C ARG A 96 5.75 15.16 -3.75
N MET A 97 6.65 14.26 -3.35
CA MET A 97 8.07 14.57 -3.09
C MET A 97 8.96 14.37 -4.32
N GLU A 98 8.45 13.72 -5.37
CA GLU A 98 9.11 13.53 -6.67
C GLU A 98 8.21 14.00 -7.82
N GLU A 99 8.80 14.13 -9.00
CA GLU A 99 8.08 14.41 -10.24
C GLU A 99 6.92 13.42 -10.46
N PRO A 100 5.79 13.86 -11.01
CA PRO A 100 4.63 13.00 -11.15
C PRO A 100 4.94 11.81 -12.06
N LEU A 101 4.55 10.61 -11.61
CA LEU A 101 4.57 9.41 -12.43
C LEU A 101 3.45 9.50 -13.47
N TRP A 102 3.68 10.25 -14.55
CA TRP A 102 2.66 10.58 -15.55
C TRP A 102 1.93 9.35 -16.09
N PHE A 103 2.64 8.23 -16.28
CA PHE A 103 2.04 6.97 -16.74
C PHE A 103 1.13 6.28 -15.71
N CYS A 104 1.25 6.63 -14.43
CA CYS A 104 0.41 6.16 -13.32
C CYS A 104 -0.65 7.19 -12.91
N MET A 105 -0.76 8.33 -13.60
CA MET A 105 -1.53 9.47 -13.11
C MET A 105 -3.01 9.11 -12.86
N ASN A 106 -3.59 8.25 -13.69
CA ASN A 106 -4.97 7.78 -13.52
C ASN A 106 -5.18 7.04 -12.18
N VAL A 107 -4.19 6.27 -11.72
CA VAL A 107 -4.26 5.55 -10.43
C VAL A 107 -3.98 6.50 -9.27
N LEU A 108 -2.98 7.38 -9.41
CA LEU A 108 -2.67 8.41 -8.41
C LEU A 108 -3.86 9.35 -8.18
N GLU A 109 -4.49 9.83 -9.25
CA GLU A 109 -5.71 10.63 -9.15
C GLU A 109 -6.82 9.85 -8.43
N SER A 110 -7.01 8.57 -8.74
CA SER A 110 -8.01 7.74 -8.05
C SER A 110 -7.73 7.66 -6.54
N ILE A 111 -6.47 7.48 -6.13
CA ILE A 111 -6.06 7.51 -4.73
C ILE A 111 -6.36 8.88 -4.10
N PHE A 112 -5.97 9.97 -4.76
CA PHE A 112 -6.21 11.33 -4.27
C PHE A 112 -7.70 11.68 -4.15
N HIS A 113 -8.58 11.08 -4.95
CA HIS A 113 -10.03 11.20 -4.81
C HIS A 113 -10.61 10.34 -3.67
N LEU A 114 -9.93 9.26 -3.28
CA LEU A 114 -10.34 8.38 -2.17
C LEU A 114 -9.92 8.95 -0.81
N VAL A 115 -8.72 9.53 -0.71
CA VAL A 115 -8.15 10.03 0.56
C VAL A 115 -9.11 10.97 1.35
N PRO A 116 -9.87 11.90 0.73
CA PRO A 116 -10.82 12.74 1.46
C PRO A 116 -11.97 12.00 2.15
N ALA A 117 -12.18 10.71 1.87
CA ALA A 117 -13.17 9.89 2.55
C ALA A 117 -12.71 9.38 3.94
N PHE A 118 -11.46 9.65 4.31
CA PHE A 118 -10.84 9.23 5.56
C PHE A 118 -10.52 10.45 6.42
N ASP A 119 -10.69 10.29 7.73
CA ASP A 119 -10.27 11.28 8.70
C ASP A 119 -8.73 11.30 8.85
N TYR A 120 -8.08 10.17 8.55
CA TYR A 120 -6.63 10.02 8.59
C TYR A 120 -6.12 8.98 7.59
N VAL A 121 -5.10 9.36 6.82
CA VAL A 121 -4.30 8.44 6.02
C VAL A 121 -2.82 8.80 6.20
N GLU A 122 -2.02 7.85 6.66
CA GLU A 122 -0.57 7.99 6.73
C GLU A 122 0.11 6.93 5.87
N SER A 123 0.95 7.37 4.92
CA SER A 123 1.80 6.47 4.13
C SER A 123 3.17 6.31 4.79
N ILE A 124 3.53 5.07 5.10
CA ILE A 124 4.77 4.69 5.78
C ILE A 124 5.58 3.78 4.85
N PHE A 125 6.90 3.94 4.86
CA PHE A 125 7.81 3.03 4.18
C PHE A 125 8.22 1.92 5.16
N HIS A 126 7.95 0.66 4.81
CA HIS A 126 8.33 -0.50 5.61
C HIS A 126 9.17 -1.46 4.78
N LEU A 127 10.26 -1.98 5.33
CA LEU A 127 10.99 -3.09 4.73
C LEU A 127 10.25 -4.38 5.16
N VAL A 128 9.44 -4.96 4.28
CA VAL A 128 8.93 -6.33 4.44
C VAL A 128 10.04 -7.35 4.19
#